data_AF-A0A2D4GL40-F1
#
_entry.id   AF-A0A2D4GL40-F1
#
_cell.length_a   1.000
_cell.length_b   1.000
_cell.length_c   1.000
_cell.angle_alpha   90.00
_cell.angle_beta   90.00
_cell.angle_gamma   90.00
#
_symmetry.space_group_name_H-M   'P 1'
#
loop_
_entity.id
_entity.type
_entity.pdbx_description
1 polymer ?
#
loop_
_entity_poly.entity_id
_entity_poly.type
_entity_poly.pdbx_seq_one_letter_code
_entity_poly.pdbx_strand_id
1 'polypeptide(L)'
;PSTPVLGCRISRALEPAAVGGEFVTSRINWVVQSSAVDYLHLMLVSMKWLFDVFDIDGRFCISIHDEVRYLVKSEDRYRAALALQITNLLTRCMFAYKLGLQDL
;
A
#
# COMPACT_ATOMS: atom_id res chain seq x y z
N PRO A 1 14.86 10.95 1.20
CA PRO A 1 14.16 9.99 0.30
C PRO A 1 12.66 10.12 0.57
N SER A 2 11.82 9.90 -0.45
CA SER A 2 10.37 9.94 -0.33
C SER A 2 9.74 8.65 -0.85
N THR A 3 8.61 8.24 -0.28
CA THR A 3 7.85 7.09 -0.81
C THR A 3 7.25 7.41 -2.18
N PRO A 4 7.09 6.42 -3.07
CA PRO A 4 6.74 6.65 -4.47
C PRO A 4 5.29 7.11 -4.69
N VAL A 5 4.37 6.75 -3.79
CA VAL A 5 2.93 7.03 -3.97
C VAL A 5 2.51 8.23 -3.14
N LEU A 6 2.75 8.20 -1.83
CA LEU A 6 2.29 9.23 -0.90
C LEU A 6 3.32 10.34 -0.64
N GLY A 7 4.56 10.18 -1.12
CA GLY A 7 5.60 11.20 -0.92
C GLY A 7 6.05 11.35 0.53
N CYS A 8 5.78 10.35 1.39
CA CYS A 8 6.16 10.35 2.80
C CYS A 8 7.67 10.43 2.93
N ARG A 9 8.17 11.22 3.90
CA ARG A 9 9.61 11.41 4.13
C ARG A 9 10.02 10.91 5.51
N ILE A 10 11.26 10.43 5.59
CA ILE A 10 11.89 10.11 6.87
C ILE A 10 12.04 11.37 7.71
N SER A 11 12.13 11.23 9.03
CA SER A 11 12.40 12.35 9.93
C SER A 11 13.59 13.18 9.43
N ARG A 12 13.46 14.52 9.46
CA ARG A 12 14.49 15.45 8.99
C ARG A 12 15.85 15.20 9.65
N ALA A 13 15.86 14.73 10.90
CA ALA A 13 17.06 14.40 11.64
C ALA A 13 17.86 13.22 11.05
N LEU A 14 17.26 12.40 10.17
CA LEU A 14 17.89 11.26 9.50
C LEU A 14 18.08 11.49 7.99
N GLU A 15 17.91 12.73 7.53
CA GLU A 15 18.18 13.07 6.13
C GLU A 15 19.68 13.25 5.88
N PRO A 16 20.18 12.97 4.66
CA PRO A 16 21.60 13.14 4.32
C PRO A 16 22.17 14.51 4.70
N ALA A 17 21.35 15.56 4.62
CA ALA A 17 21.76 16.92 4.98
C ALA A 17 22.11 17.08 6.46
N ALA A 18 21.54 16.23 7.34
CA ALA A 18 21.76 16.28 8.78
C ALA A 18 22.81 15.27 9.27
N VAL A 19 22.84 14.05 8.70
CA VAL A 19 23.68 12.94 9.18
C VAL A 19 24.79 12.52 8.21
N GLY A 20 24.89 13.16 7.04
CA GLY A 20 25.84 12.79 6.01
C GLY A 20 25.68 11.33 5.57
N GLY A 21 26.76 10.55 5.76
CA GLY A 21 26.83 9.12 5.45
C GLY A 21 26.42 8.18 6.58
N GLU A 22 26.03 8.68 7.74
CA GLU A 22 25.62 7.83 8.86
C GLU A 22 24.18 7.28 8.67
N PHE A 23 23.88 6.18 9.38
CA PHE A 23 22.56 5.53 9.39
C PHE A 23 22.01 5.08 8.03
N VAL A 24 22.88 4.84 7.03
CA VAL A 24 22.49 4.42 5.68
C VAL A 24 21.63 3.15 5.69
N THR A 25 21.99 2.14 6.50
CA THR A 25 21.23 0.89 6.62
C THR A 25 19.81 1.13 7.15
N SER A 26 19.66 1.92 8.21
CA SER A 26 18.35 2.31 8.76
C SER A 26 17.52 3.11 7.75
N ARG A 27 18.16 3.99 6.97
CA ARG A 27 17.48 4.80 5.94
C ARG A 27 17.00 3.96 4.76
N ILE A 28 17.79 3.00 4.30
CA ILE A 28 17.38 2.05 3.26
C ILE A 28 16.20 1.21 3.75
N ASN A 29 16.30 0.67 4.96
CA ASN A 29 15.23 -0.10 5.56
C ASN A 29 13.94 0.72 5.70
N TRP A 30 14.06 1.98 6.14
CA TRP A 30 12.95 2.90 6.23
C TRP A 30 12.26 3.12 4.88
N VAL A 31 13.00 3.27 3.78
CA VAL A 31 12.41 3.45 2.44
C VAL A 31 11.57 2.24 2.04
N VAL A 32 12.08 1.03 2.27
CA VAL A 32 11.36 -0.21 1.92
C VAL A 32 10.10 -0.37 2.79
N GLN A 33 10.22 -0.20 4.11
CA GLN A 33 9.08 -0.35 5.03
C GLN A 33 8.02 0.73 4.82
N SER A 34 8.43 1.99 4.66
CA SER A 34 7.48 3.09 4.40
C SER A 34 6.76 2.92 3.06
N SER A 35 7.44 2.39 2.04
CA SER A 35 6.79 2.06 0.77
C SER A 35 5.79 0.91 0.90
N ALA A 36 6.01 -0.05 1.81
CA ALA A 36 5.02 -1.08 2.11
C ALA A 36 3.74 -0.49 2.75
N VAL A 37 3.87 0.58 3.54
CA VAL A 37 2.72 1.31 4.11
C VAL A 37 1.94 2.03 3.00
N ASP A 38 2.60 2.64 2.02
CA ASP A 38 1.94 3.21 0.83
C ASP A 38 1.13 2.13 0.08
N TYR A 39 1.68 0.92 -0.05
CA TYR A 39 0.99 -0.21 -0.67
C TYR A 39 -0.28 -0.58 0.11
N LEU A 40 -0.19 -0.70 1.44
CA LEU A 40 -1.34 -0.96 2.29
C LEU A 40 -2.43 0.12 2.14
N HIS A 41 -2.06 1.40 2.12
CA HIS A 41 -3.03 2.48 1.94
C HIS A 41 -3.77 2.39 0.60
N LEU A 42 -3.07 2.11 -0.50
CA LEU A 42 -3.71 1.89 -1.79
C LEU A 42 -4.65 0.69 -1.77
N MET A 43 -4.27 -0.40 -1.08
CA MET A 43 -5.13 -1.55 -0.93
C MET A 43 -6.42 -1.21 -0.17
N LEU A 44 -6.31 -0.52 0.96
CA LEU A 44 -7.45 -0.13 1.80
C LEU A 44 -8.40 0.81 1.06
N VAL A 45 -7.86 1.81 0.36
CA VAL A 45 -8.67 2.78 -0.41
C VAL A 45 -9.37 2.10 -1.58
N SER A 46 -8.65 1.27 -2.34
CA SER A 46 -9.22 0.56 -3.50
C SER A 46 -10.29 -0.44 -3.06
N MET A 47 -10.06 -1.20 -2.00
CA MET A 47 -11.05 -2.14 -1.46
C MET A 47 -12.30 -1.42 -0.98
N LYS A 48 -12.13 -0.32 -0.23
CA LYS A 48 -13.26 0.49 0.21
C LYS A 48 -14.07 1.01 -0.99
N TRP A 49 -13.40 1.57 -1.98
CA TRP A 49 -14.05 2.07 -3.19
C TRP A 49 -14.80 0.97 -3.95
N LEU A 50 -14.20 -0.21 -4.11
CA LEU A 50 -14.86 -1.35 -4.77
C LEU A 50 -16.04 -1.88 -3.95
N PHE A 51 -15.94 -1.87 -2.62
CA PHE A 51 -17.06 -2.27 -1.77
C PHE A 51 -18.24 -1.31 -1.91
N ASP A 52 -17.97 0.00 -1.94
CA ASP A 52 -18.99 1.04 -2.11
C ASP A 52 -19.62 0.97 -3.52
N VAL A 53 -18.82 0.84 -4.57
CA VAL A 53 -19.29 0.83 -5.98
C VAL A 53 -20.13 -0.41 -6.29
N PHE A 54 -19.73 -1.56 -5.77
CA PHE A 54 -20.42 -2.81 -6.04
C PHE A 54 -21.40 -3.20 -4.94
N ASP A 55 -21.62 -2.41 -3.90
CA ASP A 55 -22.50 -2.77 -2.79
C ASP A 55 -22.14 -4.16 -2.22
N ILE A 56 -20.87 -4.30 -1.80
CA ILE A 56 -20.35 -5.50 -1.13
C ILE A 56 -20.39 -5.25 0.36
N ASP A 57 -21.16 -6.07 1.10
CA ASP A 57 -21.24 -5.95 2.54
C ASP A 57 -20.05 -6.62 3.21
N GLY A 58 -19.03 -5.80 3.47
CA GLY A 58 -17.86 -6.19 4.22
C GLY A 58 -17.15 -5.01 4.86
N ARG A 59 -16.22 -5.34 5.76
CA ARG A 59 -15.39 -4.36 6.45
C ARG A 59 -13.95 -4.85 6.59
N PHE A 60 -13.03 -3.90 6.61
CA PHE A 60 -11.66 -4.16 7.00
C PHE A 60 -11.61 -4.75 8.41
N CYS A 61 -10.83 -5.81 8.58
CA CYS A 61 -10.66 -6.48 9.87
C CYS A 61 -9.28 -6.19 10.44
N ILE A 62 -8.23 -6.56 9.70
CA ILE A 62 -6.86 -6.45 10.19
C ILE A 62 -5.87 -6.47 9.03
N SER A 63 -4.73 -5.81 9.23
CA SER A 63 -3.54 -5.92 8.40
C SER A 63 -2.36 -6.32 9.28
N ILE A 64 -1.68 -7.42 8.96
CA ILE A 64 -0.49 -7.91 9.67
C ILE A 64 0.55 -8.26 8.63
N HIS A 65 1.73 -7.64 8.72
CA HIS A 65 2.81 -7.83 7.75
C HIS A 65 2.34 -7.58 6.30
N ASP A 66 2.29 -8.63 5.49
CA ASP A 66 1.86 -8.66 4.10
C ASP A 66 0.42 -9.20 3.92
N GLU A 67 -0.28 -9.50 5.01
CA GLU A 67 -1.68 -9.94 4.99
C GLU A 67 -2.64 -8.79 5.24
N VAL A 68 -3.70 -8.72 4.42
CA VAL A 68 -4.85 -7.83 4.61
C VAL A 68 -6.13 -8.67 4.61
N ARG A 69 -6.87 -8.64 5.71
CA ARG A 69 -8.08 -9.45 5.89
C ARG A 69 -9.33 -8.59 6.04
N TYR A 70 -10.41 -9.05 5.40
CA TYR A 70 -11.73 -8.43 5.42
C TYR A 70 -12.74 -9.43 5.96
N LEU A 71 -13.69 -8.94 6.76
CA LEU A 71 -14.89 -9.68 7.13
C LEU A 71 -15.98 -9.32 6.13
N VAL A 72 -16.58 -10.31 5.50
CA VAL A 72 -17.56 -10.13 4.42
C VAL A 72 -18.71 -11.10 4.65
N LYS A 73 -19.93 -10.70 4.28
CA LYS A 73 -21.06 -11.63 4.28
C LYS A 73 -20.80 -12.82 3.34
N SER A 74 -21.37 -13.98 3.70
CA SER A 74 -21.17 -15.22 2.94
C SER A 74 -21.66 -15.12 1.48
N GLU A 75 -22.69 -14.31 1.25
CA GLU A 75 -23.25 -14.03 -0.09
C GLU A 75 -22.28 -13.24 -0.98
N ASP A 76 -21.48 -12.35 -0.40
CA ASP A 76 -20.55 -11.48 -1.12
C ASP A 76 -19.12 -12.01 -1.21
N ARG A 77 -18.83 -13.18 -0.60
CA ARG A 77 -17.46 -13.71 -0.47
C ARG A 77 -16.66 -13.75 -1.78
N TYR A 78 -17.30 -14.12 -2.89
CA TYR A 78 -16.64 -14.20 -4.19
C TYR A 78 -16.47 -12.83 -4.85
N ARG A 79 -17.43 -11.92 -4.62
CA ARG A 79 -17.36 -10.53 -5.10
C ARG A 79 -16.23 -9.79 -4.41
N ALA A 80 -16.11 -9.96 -3.10
CA ALA A 80 -14.99 -9.43 -2.31
C ALA A 80 -13.65 -10.04 -2.72
N ALA A 81 -13.59 -11.34 -3.03
CA ALA A 81 -12.37 -11.98 -3.52
C ALA A 81 -11.91 -11.36 -4.85
N LEU A 82 -12.84 -11.13 -5.79
CA LEU A 82 -12.54 -10.44 -7.04
C LEU A 82 -12.11 -8.99 -6.80
N ALA A 83 -12.79 -8.27 -5.90
CA ALA A 83 -12.41 -6.90 -5.55
C ALA A 83 -10.98 -6.83 -4.97
N LEU A 84 -10.58 -7.82 -4.16
CA LEU A 84 -9.23 -7.92 -3.63
C LEU A 84 -8.19 -8.20 -4.73
N GLN A 85 -8.55 -9.00 -5.73
CA GLN A 85 -7.69 -9.26 -6.88
C GLN A 85 -7.48 -8.00 -7.72
N ILE A 86 -8.56 -7.28 -8.03
CA ILE A 86 -8.51 -6.00 -8.75
C ILE A 86 -7.69 -4.98 -7.96
N THR A 87 -7.92 -4.88 -6.65
CA THR A 87 -7.15 -4.01 -5.76
C THR A 87 -5.65 -4.28 -5.84
N ASN A 88 -5.24 -5.54 -5.83
CA ASN A 88 -3.83 -5.91 -5.97
C ASN A 88 -3.26 -5.45 -7.31
N LEU A 89 -4.00 -5.67 -8.41
CA LEU A 89 -3.59 -5.21 -9.74
C LEU A 89 -3.42 -3.69 -9.77
N LEU A 90 -4.43 -2.93 -9.34
CA LEU A 90 -4.41 -1.46 -9.31
C LEU A 90 -3.24 -0.92 -8.49
N THR A 91 -2.99 -1.53 -7.32
CA THR A 91 -1.89 -1.13 -6.44
C THR A 91 -0.54 -1.33 -7.12
N ARG A 92 -0.32 -2.50 -7.74
CA ARG A 92 0.92 -2.81 -8.47
C ARG A 92 1.12 -1.88 -9.66
N CYS A 93 0.07 -1.65 -10.45
CA CYS A 93 0.13 -0.74 -11.60
C CYS A 93 0.48 0.69 -11.17
N MET A 94 -0.09 1.17 -10.08
CA MET A 94 0.23 2.50 -9.55
C MET A 94 1.70 2.59 -9.11
N PHE A 95 2.23 1.57 -8.45
CA PHE A 95 3.64 1.51 -8.09
C PHE A 95 4.57 1.48 -9.31
N ALA A 96 4.29 0.60 -10.29
CA ALA A 96 5.06 0.52 -11.53
C ALA A 96 5.09 1.89 -12.23
N TYR A 97 3.92 2.51 -12.41
CA TYR A 97 3.80 3.83 -13.00
C TYR A 97 4.61 4.90 -12.25
N LYS A 98 4.54 4.94 -10.91
CA LYS A 98 5.30 5.89 -10.08
C LYS A 98 6.80 5.66 -10.12
N LEU A 99 7.24 4.43 -10.35
CA LEU A 99 8.65 4.08 -10.51
C LEU A 99 9.15 4.26 -11.96
N GLY A 100 8.29 4.69 -12.88
CA GLY A 100 8.63 4.89 -14.30
C GLY A 100 8.66 3.59 -15.11
N LEU A 101 8.09 2.50 -14.58
CA LEU A 101 7.91 1.24 -15.29
C LEU A 101 6.58 1.32 -16.07
N GLN A 102 6.64 1.08 -17.38
CA GLN A 102 5.47 1.14 -18.27
C GLN A 102 4.72 -0.19 -18.39
N ASP A 103 5.21 -1.23 -17.73
CA ASP A 103 4.63 -2.58 -17.72
C ASP A 103 4.68 -3.16 -16.31
N LEU A 104 3.87 -4.20 -16.07
CA LEU A 104 3.75 -4.90 -14.79
C LEU A 104 4.38 -6.29 -14.80
#